data_AF-A0A8S0H696-F1
#
_entry.id   AF-A0A8S0H696-F1
#
_cell.length_a   1.000
_cell.length_b   1.000
_cell.length_c   1.000
_cell.angle_alpha   90.00
_cell.angle_beta   90.00
_cell.angle_gamma   90.00
#
_symmetry.space_group_name_H-M   'P 1'
#
loop_
_entity.id
_entity.type
_entity.pdbx_description
1 polymer ?
#
loop_
_entity_poly.entity_id
_entity_poly.type
_entity_poly.pdbx_seq_one_letter_code
_entity_poly.pdbx_strand_id
1 'polypeptide(L)' 'MLVFDEWAADQDPAFRRIFYTELLPDLKRLGKTIIVISHDDRYFDIADQLVRMKAGRVLTELQPA' A
#
# COMPACT_ATOMS: atom_id res chain seq x y z
N MET A 1 1.14 -10.85 9.75
CA MET A 1 0.53 -10.22 8.57
C MET A 1 -0.24 -9.00 9.03
N LEU A 2 -0.10 -7.87 8.34
CA LEU A 2 -0.78 -6.61 8.65
C LEU A 2 -1.63 -6.20 7.44
N VAL A 3 -2.83 -5.70 7.70
CA VAL A 3 -3.75 -5.21 6.66
C VAL A 3 -4.15 -3.79 7.04
N PHE A 4 -3.94 -2.86 6.11
CA PHE A 4 -4.32 -1.45 6.26
C PHE A 4 -5.37 -1.12 5.20
N ASP A 5 -6.59 -0.82 5.63
CA ASP A 5 -7.70 -0.47 4.74
C ASP A 5 -7.95 1.03 4.80
N GLU A 6 -7.65 1.73 3.69
CA GLU A 6 -7.79 3.18 3.53
C GLU A 6 -7.19 4.01 4.69
N TRP A 7 -6.19 3.46 5.39
CA TRP A 7 -5.62 4.03 6.61
C TRP A 7 -5.14 5.48 6.44
N ALA A 8 -4.61 5.81 5.26
CA ALA A 8 -4.04 7.11 4.95
C ALA A 8 -5.05 8.13 4.40
N ALA A 9 -6.32 7.76 4.18
CA ALA A 9 -7.28 8.59 3.46
C ALA A 9 -7.61 9.91 4.17
N ASP A 10 -7.77 9.88 5.50
CA ASP A 10 -8.13 11.05 6.32
C ASP A 10 -6.92 11.73 6.99
N GLN A 11 -5.70 11.29 6.67
CA GLN A 11 -4.47 11.84 7.24
C GLN A 11 -4.00 13.06 6.45
N ASP A 12 -3.37 14.01 7.12
CA ASP A 12 -2.75 15.14 6.42
C ASP A 12 -1.58 14.67 5.52
N PRO A 13 -1.18 15.49 4.53
CA PRO A 13 -0.16 15.10 3.57
C PRO A 13 1.17 14.65 4.18
N ALA A 14 1.56 15.19 5.34
CA ALA A 14 2.82 14.84 6.00
C ALA A 14 2.74 13.43 6.60
N PHE A 15 1.67 13.10 7.32
CA PHE A 15 1.49 11.75 7.87
C PHE A 15 1.31 10.70 6.77
N ARG A 16 0.63 11.03 5.67
CA ARG A 16 0.54 10.13 4.50
C ARG A 16 1.91 9.79 3.98
N ARG A 17 2.76 10.80 3.76
CA ARG A 17 4.14 10.59 3.31
C ARG A 17 4.90 9.69 4.28
N ILE A 18 4.88 9.99 5.58
CA ILE A 18 5.56 9.17 6.60
C ILE A 18 5.06 7.73 6.58
N PHE A 19 3.73 7.52 6.51
CA PHE A 19 3.14 6.19 6.44
C PHE A 19 3.71 5.39 5.26
N TYR A 20 3.64 5.95 4.05
CA TYR A 20 4.06 5.26 2.85
C TYR A 20 5.59 5.11 2.74
N THR A 21 6.37 6.15 3.08
CA THR A 21 7.82 6.19 2.80
C THR A 21 8.71 5.77 3.97
N GLU A 22 8.16 5.64 5.18
CA GLU A 22 8.94 5.29 6.38
C GLU A 22 8.34 4.06 7.08
N LEU A 23 7.07 4.12 7.49
CA LEU A 23 6.45 3.06 8.28
C LEU A 23 6.33 1.74 7.50
N LEU A 24 5.77 1.76 6.29
CA LEU A 24 5.63 0.54 5.48
C LEU A 24 6.99 -0.11 5.16
N PRO A 25 8.04 0.63 4.72
CA PRO A 25 9.38 0.08 4.56
C PRO A 25 9.97 -0.53 5.83
N ASP A 26 9.77 0.11 6.99
CA ASP A 26 10.30 -0.39 8.26
C ASP A 26 9.63 -1.70 8.67
N LEU A 27 8.30 -1.79 8.54
CA LEU A 27 7.55 -3.01 8.77
C LEU A 27 8.00 -4.14 7.82
N LYS A 28 8.25 -3.81 6.55
CA LYS A 28 8.78 -4.77 5.57
C LYS A 28 10.17 -5.26 5.99
N ARG A 29 11.06 -4.37 6.45
CA ARG A 29 12.41 -4.72 6.94
C ARG A 29 12.37 -5.65 8.15
N LEU A 30 11.33 -5.54 8.98
CA LEU A 30 11.05 -6.45 10.09
C LEU A 30 10.48 -7.81 9.65
N GLY A 31 10.43 -8.10 8.35
CA GLY A 31 9.94 -9.36 7.79
C GLY A 31 8.43 -9.51 7.86
N LYS A 32 7.66 -8.42 7.97
CA LYS A 32 6.20 -8.48 7.99
C LYS A 32 5.65 -8.52 6.57
N THR A 33 4.70 -9.43 6.33
CA THR A 33 3.80 -9.34 5.17
C THR A 33 2.78 -8.24 5.42
N ILE A 34 2.66 -7.30 4.49
CA ILE A 34 1.80 -6.11 4.58
C ILE A 34 0.89 -6.06 3.37
N ILE A 35 -0.40 -5.82 3.60
CA ILE A 35 -1.40 -5.57 2.56
C ILE A 35 -1.96 -4.17 2.80
N VAL A 36 -1.88 -3.32 1.78
CA VAL A 36 -2.44 -1.96 1.83
C VAL A 36 -3.53 -1.85 0.77
N ILE A 37 -4.72 -1.45 1.19
CA ILE A 37 -5.85 -1.13 0.32
C ILE A 37 -5.92 0.39 0.28
N SER A 38 -5.72 0.97 -0.91
CA SER A 38 -5.72 2.41 -1.10
C SER A 38 -6.00 2.78 -2.55
N HIS A 39 -6.60 3.95 -2.74
CA HIS A 39 -6.76 4.61 -4.03
C HIS A 39 -5.66 5.65 -4.34
N ASP A 40 -4.65 5.80 -3.47
CA ASP A 40 -3.57 6.78 -3.62
C ASP A 40 -2.47 6.30 -4.58
N ASP A 41 -2.65 6.57 -5.86
CA ASP A 41 -1.77 6.09 -6.94
C ASP A 41 -0.33 6.63 -6.89
N ARG A 42 -0.11 7.75 -6.19
CA ARG A 42 1.20 8.40 -6.02
C ARG A 42 2.24 7.56 -5.30
N TYR A 43 1.82 6.51 -4.59
CA TYR A 43 2.68 5.67 -3.76
C TYR A 43 2.66 4.19 -4.18
N PHE A 44 2.09 3.88 -5.35
CA PHE A 44 2.01 2.49 -5.83
C PHE A 44 3.39 1.90 -6.16
N ASP A 45 4.38 2.74 -6.44
CA ASP A 45 5.78 2.38 -6.69
C ASP A 45 6.50 1.80 -5.45
N ILE A 46 5.96 2.03 -4.25
CA ILE A 46 6.54 1.53 -2.99
C ILE A 46 6.19 0.05 -2.78
N ALA A 47 5.11 -0.44 -3.38
CA ALA A 47 4.65 -1.80 -3.21
C ALA A 47 5.53 -2.79 -3.99
N ASP A 48 5.88 -3.94 -3.41
CA ASP A 48 6.55 -5.00 -4.18
C ASP A 48 5.66 -5.57 -5.28
N GLN A 49 4.35 -5.57 -5.04
CA GLN A 49 3.34 -6.12 -5.92
C GLN A 49 2.10 -5.24 -5.88
N LEU A 50 1.60 -4.87 -7.06
CA LEU A 50 0.35 -4.13 -7.20
C LEU A 50 -0.78 -5.04 -7.68
N VAL A 51 -1.90 -5.05 -6.94
CA VAL A 51 -3.13 -5.76 -7.32
C VAL A 51 -4.21 -4.72 -7.60
N ARG A 52 -4.76 -4.75 -8.81
CA ARG A 52 -5.88 -3.87 -9.20
C ARG A 52 -7.18 -4.66 -9.19
N MET A 53 -8.21 -4.13 -8.54
CA MET A 53 -9.54 -4.71 -8.53
C MET A 53 -10.55 -3.76 -9.19
N LYS A 54 -11.51 -4.31 -9.93
CA LYS A 54 -12.65 -3.58 -10.51
C LYS A 54 -13.86 -4.49 -10.56
N ALA A 55 -15.01 -3.98 -10.13
CA ALA A 55 -16.29 -4.72 -10.13
C ALA A 55 -16.19 -6.11 -9.48
N GLY A 56 -15.50 -6.21 -8.33
CA GLY A 56 -15.32 -7.46 -7.59
C GLY A 56 -14.38 -8.49 -8.26
N ARG A 57 -13.64 -8.10 -9.30
CA ARG A 57 -12.67 -8.95 -10.00
C ARG A 57 -11.27 -8.35 -9.92
N VAL A 58 -10.26 -9.21 -9.81
CA VAL A 58 -8.85 -8.82 -9.98
C VAL A 58 -8.59 -8.60 -11.47
N LEU A 59 -8.11 -7.42 -11.83
CA LEU A 59 -7.81 -7.02 -13.22
C LEU A 59 -6.36 -7.33 -13.62
N THR A 60 -5.44 -7.32 -12.66
CA THR A 60 -4.01 -7.54 -12.92
C THR A 60 -3.46 -8.35 -11.76
N GLU A 61 -2.92 -9.53 -12.07
CA GLU A 61 -2.22 -10.38 -11.11
C GLU A 61 -0.75 -9.95 -11.06
N LEU A 62 -0.34 -9.47 -9.88
CA LEU A 62 1.03 -9.29 -9.40
C LEU A 62 2.02 -8.79 -10.47
N GLN A 63 2.04 -7.48 -10.70
CA GLN A 63 3.15 -6.85 -11.39
C GLN A 63 4.20 -6.39 -10.37
N PRO A 64 5.49 -6.70 -10.58
CA PRO A 64 6.56 -6.01 -9.87
C PRO A 64 6.43 -4.52 -10.15
N ALA A 65 6.46 -3.70 -9.10
CA ALA A 65 6.48 -2.24 -9.24
C ALA A 65 7.84 -1.74 -9.75
#